data_AF-A0A7Y3E1I1-F1
#
_entry.id   AF-A0A7Y3E1I1-F1
#
_cell.length_a   1.000
_cell.length_b   1.000
_cell.length_c   1.000
_cell.angle_alpha   90.00
_cell.angle_beta   90.00
_cell.angle_gamma   90.00
#
_symmetry.space_group_name_H-M   'P 1'
#
loop_
_entity.id
_entity.type
_entity.pdbx_description
1 polymer ?
#
loop_
_entity_poly.entity_id
_entity_poly.type
_entity_poly.pdbx_seq_one_letter_code
_entity_poly.pdbx_strand_id
1 'polypeptide(L)'
;MKNKLAIVCFLLSTFILLGCKTDSSSATKEFTVEHEKFSLDNGLQVILHVDRSDPVVAVALTSHVGSAREKEGRTGFAHLFEHLLFLESENLGKGGLDQLSARIGGSGANGSTS
;
A
#
# COMPACT_ATOMS: atom_id res chain seq x y z
N MET A 1 37.08 51.20 31.46
CA MET A 1 35.74 51.02 30.84
C MET A 1 35.72 50.00 29.70
N LYS A 2 36.81 49.85 28.92
CA LYS A 2 36.90 48.92 27.78
C LYS A 2 36.71 47.43 28.13
N ASN A 3 37.21 46.98 29.29
CA ASN A 3 37.12 45.57 29.70
C ASN A 3 35.73 45.16 30.23
N LYS A 4 34.93 46.11 30.74
CA LYS A 4 33.56 45.82 31.22
C LYS A 4 32.60 45.60 30.04
N LEU A 5 32.79 46.31 28.93
CA LEU A 5 31.98 46.15 27.72
C LEU A 5 32.30 44.81 27.01
N ALA A 6 33.57 44.41 26.97
CA ALA A 6 33.97 43.11 26.41
C ALA A 6 33.40 41.92 27.20
N ILE A 7 33.38 42.00 28.54
CA ILE A 7 32.81 40.94 29.41
C ILE A 7 31.28 40.85 29.25
N VAL A 8 30.59 41.98 29.10
CA VAL A 8 29.13 42.00 28.85
C VAL A 8 28.81 41.41 27.48
N CYS A 9 29.57 41.72 26.42
CA CYS A 9 29.39 41.11 25.11
C CYS A 9 29.68 39.60 25.12
N PHE A 10 30.66 39.15 25.89
CA PHE A 10 30.98 37.72 26.02
C PHE A 10 29.88 36.95 26.78
N LEU A 11 29.36 37.52 27.86
CA LEU A 11 28.25 36.95 28.63
C LEU A 11 26.93 36.93 27.81
N LEU A 12 26.66 37.97 27.01
CA LEU A 12 25.48 38.04 26.15
C LEU A 12 25.57 37.04 24.98
N SER A 13 26.76 36.84 24.41
CA SER A 13 27.03 35.82 23.38
C SER A 13 26.85 34.39 23.92
N THR A 14 27.25 34.14 25.16
CA THR A 14 27.13 32.81 25.79
C THR A 14 25.65 32.49 26.13
N PHE A 15 24.85 33.50 26.45
CA PHE A 15 23.41 33.35 26.73
C PHE A 15 22.59 33.04 25.46
N ILE A 16 22.99 33.58 24.30
CA ILE A 16 22.35 33.31 23.01
C ILE A 16 22.65 31.88 22.51
N LEU A 17 23.84 31.34 22.81
CA LEU A 17 24.24 29.98 22.43
C LEU A 17 23.56 28.88 23.25
N LEU A 18 23.06 29.17 24.46
CA LEU A 18 22.31 28.21 25.29
C LEU A 18 20.79 28.17 24.97
N GLY A 19 20.28 29.10 24.15
CA GLY A 19 18.85 29.26 23.88
C GLY A 19 18.27 28.46 22.71
N CYS A 20 19.11 27.85 21.86
CA CYS A 20 18.63 27.00 20.76
C CYS A 20 18.46 25.55 21.22
N LYS A 21 17.31 25.26 21.86
CA LYS A 21 16.73 23.92 21.78
C LYS A 21 15.86 23.86 20.54
N THR A 22 16.42 23.41 19.43
CA THR A 22 15.63 22.91 18.30
C THR A 22 15.15 21.51 18.62
N ASP A 23 14.22 21.39 19.57
CA ASP A 23 13.40 20.18 19.72
C ASP A 23 12.26 20.23 18.68
N SER A 24 12.63 20.26 17.40
CA SER A 24 11.73 19.93 16.30
C SER A 24 12.02 18.51 15.85
N SER A 25 11.95 17.55 16.77
CA SER A 25 11.60 16.19 16.39
C SER A 25 10.08 16.11 16.36
N SER A 26 9.50 16.64 15.28
CA SER A 26 8.20 16.15 14.86
C SER A 26 8.43 14.69 14.47
N ALA A 27 8.26 13.79 15.43
CA ALA A 27 8.23 12.37 15.17
C ALA A 27 7.02 12.13 14.27
N THR A 28 7.25 12.15 12.95
CA THR A 28 6.34 11.56 11.99
C THR A 28 6.18 10.12 12.42
N LYS A 29 5.08 9.80 13.10
CA LYS A 29 4.69 8.41 13.33
C LYS A 29 4.63 7.77 11.94
N GLU A 30 5.62 6.93 11.66
CA GLU A 30 5.69 6.19 10.42
C GLU A 30 4.45 5.30 10.36
N PHE A 31 3.61 5.53 9.35
CA PHE A 31 2.41 4.74 9.17
C PHE A 31 2.83 3.34 8.77
N THR A 32 2.61 2.39 9.70
CA THR A 32 2.97 0.99 9.51
C THR A 32 1.71 0.15 9.60
N VAL A 33 1.54 -0.78 8.66
CA VAL A 33 0.46 -1.77 8.66
C VAL A 33 1.10 -3.13 8.95
N GLU A 34 0.72 -3.75 10.07
CA GLU A 34 1.19 -5.09 10.45
C GLU A 34 0.71 -6.13 9.43
N HIS A 35 1.60 -6.95 8.89
CA HIS A 35 1.24 -7.98 7.91
C HIS A 35 2.29 -9.10 7.87
N GLU A 36 1.86 -10.28 7.45
CA GLU A 36 2.74 -11.41 7.16
C GLU A 36 3.03 -11.49 5.66
N LYS A 37 4.27 -11.86 5.31
CA LYS A 37 4.65 -12.17 3.92
C LYS A 37 5.22 -13.57 3.84
N PHE A 38 4.73 -14.34 2.89
CA PHE A 38 5.25 -15.68 2.61
C PHE A 38 5.04 -16.05 1.14
N SER A 39 5.71 -17.12 0.72
CA SER A 39 5.56 -17.69 -0.63
C SER A 39 4.97 -19.09 -0.52
N LEU A 40 4.03 -19.40 -1.40
CA LEU A 40 3.50 -20.76 -1.56
C LEU A 40 4.48 -21.61 -2.39
N ASP A 41 4.29 -22.94 -2.36
CA ASP A 41 5.12 -23.90 -3.10
C ASP A 41 5.10 -23.66 -4.62
N ASN A 42 4.02 -23.07 -5.16
CA ASN A 42 3.89 -22.71 -6.57
C ASN A 42 4.53 -21.35 -6.92
N GLY A 43 5.18 -20.69 -5.97
CA GLY A 43 5.84 -19.39 -6.14
C GLY A 43 4.94 -18.16 -5.96
N LEU A 44 3.65 -18.33 -5.66
CA LEU A 44 2.76 -17.19 -5.38
C LEU A 44 3.20 -16.47 -4.10
N GLN A 45 3.44 -15.16 -4.20
CA GLN A 45 3.70 -14.30 -3.06
C GLN A 45 2.37 -13.89 -2.42
N VAL A 46 2.27 -14.09 -1.11
CA VAL A 46 1.08 -13.75 -0.32
C VAL A 46 1.44 -12.68 0.70
N ILE A 47 0.60 -11.66 0.79
CA ILE A 47 0.62 -10.64 1.83
C ILE A 47 -0.67 -10.81 2.62
N LEU A 48 -0.56 -11.19 3.89
CA LEU A 48 -1.70 -11.43 4.77
C LEU A 48 -1.75 -10.34 5.85
N HIS A 49 -2.82 -9.57 5.85
CA HIS A 49 -3.14 -8.62 6.91
C HIS A 49 -4.41 -9.07 7.61
N VAL A 50 -4.38 -9.16 8.94
CA VAL A 50 -5.54 -9.51 9.76
C VAL A 50 -5.93 -8.30 10.61
N ASP A 51 -7.07 -7.71 10.28
CA ASP A 51 -7.77 -6.76 11.12
C ASP A 51 -9.08 -7.40 11.62
N ARG A 52 -9.40 -7.19 12.91
CA ARG A 52 -10.60 -7.70 13.57
C ARG A 52 -11.59 -6.59 13.93
N SER A 53 -11.38 -5.38 13.42
CA SER A 53 -12.27 -4.23 13.60
C SER A 53 -13.64 -4.45 12.96
N ASP A 54 -13.69 -5.06 11.77
CA ASP A 54 -14.91 -5.33 11.00
C ASP A 54 -14.96 -6.78 10.48
N PRO A 55 -16.15 -7.39 10.37
CA PRO A 55 -16.32 -8.76 9.87
C PRO A 55 -16.29 -8.82 8.33
N VAL A 56 -15.26 -8.26 7.71
CA VAL A 56 -15.10 -8.15 6.26
C VAL A 56 -13.81 -8.83 5.81
N VAL A 57 -13.86 -9.46 4.63
CA VAL A 57 -12.67 -10.03 3.98
C VAL A 57 -12.54 -9.40 2.60
N ALA A 58 -11.32 -8.98 2.25
CA ALA A 58 -10.96 -8.51 0.92
C ALA A 58 -9.80 -9.36 0.37
N VAL A 59 -9.87 -9.68 -0.92
CA VAL A 59 -8.82 -10.42 -1.63
C VAL A 59 -8.46 -9.65 -2.89
N ALA A 60 -7.17 -9.43 -3.10
CA ALA A 60 -6.63 -8.83 -4.32
C ALA A 60 -5.63 -9.81 -4.95
N LEU A 61 -5.81 -10.08 -6.24
CA LEU A 61 -4.88 -10.88 -7.03
C LEU A 61 -4.24 -9.98 -8.10
N THR A 62 -2.92 -9.94 -8.13
CA THR A 62 -2.17 -9.18 -9.14
C THR A 62 -1.28 -10.12 -9.92
N SER A 63 -1.50 -10.17 -11.24
CA SER A 63 -0.59 -10.84 -12.15
C SER A 63 0.42 -9.84 -12.69
N HIS A 64 1.70 -10.20 -12.70
CA HIS A 64 2.77 -9.30 -13.19
C HIS A 64 2.87 -9.30 -14.73
N VAL A 65 1.74 -9.03 -15.39
CA VAL A 65 1.54 -8.96 -16.84
C VAL A 65 0.39 -8.00 -17.12
N GLY A 66 0.43 -7.31 -18.26
CA GLY A 66 -0.63 -6.41 -18.68
C GLY A 66 -0.39 -5.90 -20.10
N SER A 67 -0.97 -4.74 -20.44
CA SER A 67 -1.01 -4.21 -21.80
C SER A 67 0.39 -3.97 -22.40
N ALA A 68 1.36 -3.61 -21.55
CA ALA A 68 2.75 -3.39 -21.95
C ALA A 68 3.46 -4.63 -22.51
N ARG A 69 2.91 -5.84 -22.31
CA ARG A 69 3.48 -7.11 -22.79
C ARG A 69 2.74 -7.71 -23.98
N GLU A 70 1.82 -6.96 -24.59
CA GLU A 70 1.10 -7.39 -25.78
C GLU A 70 2.00 -7.41 -27.03
N LYS A 71 1.58 -8.19 -28.04
CA LYS A 71 2.28 -8.23 -29.32
C LYS A 71 1.74 -7.15 -30.23
N GLU A 72 2.63 -6.52 -30.99
CA GLU A 72 2.23 -5.55 -32.02
C GLU A 72 1.24 -6.19 -33.01
N GLY A 73 0.20 -5.43 -33.37
CA GLY A 73 -0.91 -5.93 -34.19
C GLY A 73 -1.86 -6.91 -33.48
N ARG A 74 -1.66 -7.19 -32.19
CA ARG A 74 -2.48 -8.09 -31.36
C ARG A 74 -2.69 -7.47 -29.98
N THR A 75 -3.50 -6.43 -29.91
CA THR A 75 -3.74 -5.63 -28.71
C THR A 75 -5.11 -5.87 -28.08
N GLY A 76 -5.26 -5.54 -26.80
CA GLY A 76 -6.50 -5.67 -26.03
C GLY A 76 -6.73 -7.06 -25.42
N PHE A 77 -5.81 -8.01 -25.59
CA PHE A 77 -5.91 -9.36 -25.04
C PHE A 77 -5.76 -9.38 -23.52
N ALA A 78 -4.86 -8.59 -22.94
CA ALA A 78 -4.70 -8.54 -21.49
C ALA A 78 -6.01 -8.11 -20.82
N HIS A 79 -6.62 -7.05 -21.34
CA HIS A 79 -7.91 -6.54 -20.85
C HIS A 79 -9.05 -7.52 -21.18
N LEU A 80 -9.07 -8.14 -22.37
CA LEU A 80 -10.06 -9.17 -22.68
C LEU A 80 -10.01 -10.33 -21.68
N PHE A 81 -8.81 -10.84 -21.35
CA PHE A 81 -8.65 -11.92 -20.39
C PHE A 81 -9.05 -11.51 -18.96
N GLU A 82 -8.85 -10.25 -18.57
CA GLU A 82 -9.39 -9.70 -17.33
C GLU A 82 -10.93 -9.83 -17.29
N HIS A 83 -11.64 -9.45 -18.36
CA HIS A 83 -13.11 -9.62 -18.42
C HIS A 83 -13.51 -11.10 -18.34
N LEU A 84 -12.80 -11.97 -19.07
CA LEU A 84 -13.11 -13.41 -19.09
C LEU A 84 -12.89 -14.09 -17.74
N LEU A 85 -11.99 -13.56 -16.89
CA LEU A 85 -11.73 -14.09 -15.56
C LEU A 85 -12.97 -14.10 -14.65
N PHE A 86 -13.89 -13.16 -14.85
CA PHE A 86 -15.12 -13.06 -14.06
C PHE A 86 -16.25 -13.96 -14.58
N LEU A 87 -16.17 -14.48 -15.81
CA LEU A 87 -17.29 -15.14 -16.46
C LEU A 87 -17.47 -16.60 -16.05
N GLU A 88 -16.39 -17.37 -15.89
CA GLU A 88 -16.48 -18.82 -15.66
C GLU A 88 -15.17 -19.38 -15.08
N SER A 89 -15.30 -20.41 -14.24
CA SER A 89 -14.17 -21.24 -13.78
C SER A 89 -14.59 -22.69 -13.70
N GLU A 90 -13.63 -23.62 -13.72
CA GLU A 90 -13.90 -25.06 -13.59
C GLU A 90 -14.68 -25.39 -12.30
N ASN A 91 -14.39 -24.71 -11.20
CA ASN A 91 -14.98 -25.00 -9.90
C ASN A 91 -16.33 -24.31 -9.64
N LEU A 92 -16.66 -23.22 -10.34
CA LEU A 92 -17.88 -22.45 -10.12
C LEU A 92 -18.85 -22.48 -11.31
N GLY A 93 -18.37 -22.84 -12.50
CA GLY A 93 -19.13 -22.75 -13.75
C GLY A 93 -19.44 -21.31 -14.15
N LYS A 94 -20.23 -21.17 -15.22
CA LYS A 94 -20.60 -19.88 -15.80
C LYS A 94 -21.39 -19.01 -14.82
N GLY A 95 -20.93 -17.77 -14.60
CA GLY A 95 -21.50 -16.79 -13.69
C GLY A 95 -21.40 -17.17 -12.21
N GLY A 96 -20.61 -18.19 -11.88
CA GLY A 96 -20.57 -18.74 -10.53
C GLY A 96 -19.92 -17.82 -9.51
N LEU A 97 -18.98 -16.96 -9.93
CA LEU A 97 -18.38 -15.95 -9.04
C LEU A 97 -19.41 -14.90 -8.59
N ASP A 98 -20.23 -14.40 -9.52
CA ASP A 98 -21.30 -13.44 -9.20
C ASP A 98 -22.34 -14.06 -8.28
N GLN A 99 -22.75 -15.31 -8.53
CA GLN A 99 -23.67 -16.05 -7.69
C GLN A 99 -23.11 -16.26 -6.27
N LEU A 100 -21.82 -16.59 -6.16
CA LEU A 100 -21.15 -16.73 -4.87
C LEU A 100 -21.13 -15.40 -4.13
N SER A 101 -20.71 -14.32 -4.80
CA SER A 101 -20.68 -12.96 -4.20
C SER A 101 -22.06 -12.56 -3.70
N ALA A 102 -23.10 -12.74 -4.50
CA ALA A 102 -24.47 -12.43 -4.10
C ALA A 102 -24.93 -13.27 -2.89
N ARG A 103 -24.59 -14.57 -2.85
CA ARG A 103 -24.95 -15.46 -1.74
C ARG A 103 -24.33 -15.04 -0.41
N ILE A 104 -23.10 -14.53 -0.43
CA ILE A 104 -22.37 -14.14 0.79
C ILE A 104 -22.53 -12.64 1.14
N GLY A 105 -23.35 -11.89 0.39
CA GLY A 105 -23.53 -10.46 0.60
C GLY A 105 -22.34 -9.60 0.17
N GLY A 106 -21.49 -10.10 -0.73
CA GLY A 106 -20.33 -9.39 -1.27
C GLY A 106 -20.72 -8.26 -2.24
N SER A 107 -19.87 -7.26 -2.37
CA SER A 107 -20.09 -6.07 -3.23
C SER A 107 -19.75 -6.29 -4.72
N GLY A 108 -19.55 -7.54 -5.13
CA GLY A 108 -19.10 -7.90 -6.48
C GLY A 108 -17.58 -7.96 -6.61
N ALA A 109 -17.11 -8.27 -7.82
CA ALA A 109 -15.69 -8.30 -8.19
C ALA A 109 -15.38 -7.20 -9.21
N ASN A 110 -14.16 -6.69 -9.20
CA ASN A 110 -13.70 -5.68 -10.15
C ASN A 110 -12.22 -5.93 -10.51
N GLY A 111 -11.77 -5.36 -11.63
CA GLY A 111 -10.44 -5.57 -12.17
C GLY A 111 -9.85 -4.29 -12.79
N SER A 112 -8.56 -4.37 -13.10
CA SER A 112 -7.86 -3.36 -13.88
C SER A 112 -6.70 -4.01 -14.62
N THR A 113 -6.46 -3.56 -15.85
CA THR A 113 -5.32 -3.96 -16.68
C THR A 113 -4.40 -2.77 -16.93
N SER A 114 -3.11 -2.96 -16.65
CA SER A 114 -2.03 -2.00 -16.94
C SER A 114 -0.82 -2.69 -17.57
#